data_AF-A0A373BR70-F1
#
_entry.id   AF-A0A373BR70-F1
#
_cell.length_a   1.000
_cell.length_b   1.000
_cell.length_c   1.000
_cell.angle_alpha   90.00
_cell.angle_beta   90.00
_cell.angle_gamma   90.00
#
_symmetry.space_group_name_H-M   'P 1'
#
loop_
_entity.id
_entity.type
_entity.pdbx_description
1 polymer ?
#
loop_
_entity_poly.entity_id
_entity_poly.type
_entity_poly.pdbx_seq_one_letter_code
_entity_poly.pdbx_strand_id
1 'polypeptide(L)'
;MTGAELDSSSEKTTERSVLRLFSPLTAIIYAKDDWIELEECSEEVFPAELCSYETEILEQIAKECLPEEGDRGLAVYLDIPELEEKIYSMKPTVEVWQGELWGVLEVESYNQLSEREIEAVKEYWEGQESDGWGEGFEQREIKISEGELYVSFWNSGDEFFLVTEEGLKGEEQEPDIQKGGIVFGAL
;
A
#
# COMPACT_ATOMS: atom_id res chain seq x y z
N MET A 1 22.10 -11.14 -51.30
CA MET A 1 22.27 -11.03 -49.85
C MET A 1 21.59 -9.73 -49.44
N THR A 2 20.38 -9.84 -48.93
CA THR A 2 19.51 -8.73 -48.52
C THR A 2 19.90 -8.31 -47.11
N GLY A 3 20.38 -7.08 -46.94
CA GLY A 3 20.59 -6.49 -45.63
C GLY A 3 19.24 -6.10 -45.04
N ALA A 4 18.88 -6.68 -43.91
CA ALA A 4 17.77 -6.22 -43.10
C ALA A 4 18.26 -5.08 -42.22
N GLU A 5 17.71 -3.88 -42.42
CA GLU A 5 17.76 -2.81 -41.44
C GLU A 5 16.98 -3.27 -40.20
N LEU A 6 17.68 -3.39 -39.08
CA LEU A 6 17.07 -3.56 -37.77
C LEU A 6 16.51 -2.20 -37.37
N ASP A 7 15.20 -2.07 -37.44
CA ASP A 7 14.46 -0.95 -36.89
C ASP A 7 14.71 -0.89 -35.38
N SER A 8 15.52 0.07 -34.97
CA SER A 8 15.77 0.41 -33.59
C SER A 8 14.55 1.15 -33.07
N SER A 9 13.51 0.39 -32.69
CA SER A 9 12.39 0.90 -31.91
C SER A 9 12.92 1.40 -30.56
N SER A 10 13.29 2.68 -30.53
CA SER A 10 13.59 3.41 -29.31
C SER A 10 12.30 3.44 -28.48
N GLU A 11 12.16 2.51 -27.54
CA GLU A 11 11.20 2.64 -26.43
C GLU A 11 11.51 3.96 -25.73
N LYS A 12 10.74 4.98 -26.07
CA LYS A 12 10.75 6.24 -25.36
C LYS A 12 10.13 5.93 -23.99
N THR A 13 10.97 5.76 -22.97
CA THR A 13 10.53 5.67 -21.59
C THR A 13 9.79 6.96 -21.27
N THR A 14 8.46 6.92 -21.33
CA THR A 14 7.62 8.03 -20.88
C THR A 14 7.86 8.15 -19.38
N GLU A 15 8.40 9.29 -18.96
CA GLU A 15 8.56 9.61 -17.55
C GLU A 15 7.20 9.52 -16.86
N ARG A 16 7.11 8.72 -15.79
CA ARG A 16 5.88 8.52 -15.01
C ARG A 16 6.03 9.19 -13.65
N SER A 17 4.95 9.78 -13.17
CA SER A 17 4.83 10.30 -11.80
C SER A 17 4.20 9.23 -10.91
N VAL A 18 4.69 9.09 -9.68
CA VAL A 18 4.16 8.15 -8.69
C VAL A 18 3.48 8.94 -7.57
N LEU A 19 2.21 8.65 -7.33
CA LEU A 19 1.47 9.04 -6.14
C LEU A 19 1.35 7.83 -5.22
N ARG A 20 1.58 8.02 -3.93
CA ARG A 20 1.37 6.98 -2.91
C ARG A 20 0.33 7.45 -1.91
N LEU A 21 -0.69 6.63 -1.71
CA LEU A 21 -1.75 6.86 -0.73
C LEU A 21 -1.60 5.83 0.38
N PHE A 22 -1.73 6.26 1.63
CA PHE A 22 -1.60 5.45 2.83
C PHE A 22 -2.94 5.37 3.54
N SER A 23 -3.29 4.18 4.01
CA SER A 23 -4.44 3.87 4.87
C SER A 23 -4.00 3.05 6.10
N PRO A 24 -4.63 3.24 7.27
CA PRO A 24 -4.42 2.35 8.40
C PRO A 24 -4.97 0.96 8.11
N LEU A 25 -4.24 -0.08 8.54
CA LEU A 25 -4.70 -1.47 8.45
C LEU A 25 -5.41 -1.88 9.73
N THR A 26 -6.39 -2.77 9.60
CA THR A 26 -6.89 -3.56 10.73
C THR A 26 -6.67 -5.03 10.45
N ALA A 27 -6.57 -5.84 11.50
CA ALA A 27 -6.40 -7.27 11.32
C ALA A 27 -6.92 -8.07 12.50
N ILE A 28 -7.31 -9.30 12.20
CA ILE A 28 -7.65 -10.31 13.19
C ILE A 28 -6.88 -11.59 12.92
N ILE A 29 -6.59 -12.33 13.98
CA ILE A 29 -5.95 -13.64 13.92
C ILE A 29 -6.82 -14.69 14.59
N TYR A 30 -6.97 -15.84 13.94
CA TYR A 30 -7.42 -17.07 14.57
C TYR A 30 -6.19 -17.90 14.91
N ALA A 31 -5.80 -17.89 16.19
CA ALA A 31 -4.60 -18.58 16.65
C ALA A 31 -4.78 -20.11 16.61
N LYS A 32 -3.66 -20.83 16.54
CA LYS A 32 -3.61 -22.28 16.74
C LYS A 32 -3.43 -22.60 18.21
N ASP A 33 -4.23 -23.54 18.69
CA ASP A 33 -4.09 -24.09 20.03
C ASP A 33 -2.91 -25.09 20.15
N ASP A 34 -2.73 -25.66 21.34
CA ASP A 34 -1.70 -26.67 21.63
C ASP A 34 -1.83 -27.94 20.76
N TRP A 35 -2.97 -28.14 20.10
CA TRP A 35 -3.27 -29.26 19.22
C TRP A 35 -3.24 -28.88 17.73
N ILE A 36 -2.83 -27.64 17.40
CA ILE A 36 -2.74 -27.09 16.04
C ILE A 36 -4.14 -26.93 15.40
N GLU A 37 -5.20 -26.88 16.20
CA GLU A 37 -6.54 -26.52 15.76
C GLU A 37 -6.74 -25.01 15.89
N LEU A 38 -7.45 -24.39 14.95
CA LEU A 38 -7.75 -22.96 15.03
C LEU A 38 -8.75 -22.71 16.15
N GLU A 39 -8.48 -21.68 16.95
CA GLU A 39 -9.42 -21.19 17.94
C GLU A 39 -10.70 -20.68 17.28
N GLU A 40 -11.84 -20.82 17.97
CA GLU A 40 -13.13 -20.32 17.45
C GLU A 40 -13.25 -18.79 17.54
N CYS A 41 -12.53 -18.18 18.48
CA CYS A 41 -12.50 -16.75 18.70
C CYS A 41 -11.28 -16.15 18.00
N SER A 42 -11.46 -15.03 17.32
CA SER A 42 -10.36 -14.23 16.82
C SER A 42 -9.86 -13.24 17.86
N GLU A 43 -8.61 -12.84 17.70
CA GLU A 43 -7.96 -11.75 18.42
C GLU A 43 -7.61 -10.62 17.47
N GLU A 44 -7.66 -9.38 17.95
CA GLU A 44 -7.22 -8.21 17.20
C GLU A 44 -5.68 -8.18 17.12
N VAL A 45 -5.14 -7.81 15.97
CA VAL A 45 -3.71 -7.61 15.75
C VAL A 45 -3.46 -6.15 15.43
N PHE A 46 -2.66 -5.47 16.24
CA PHE A 46 -2.40 -4.04 16.06
C PHE A 46 -1.46 -3.79 14.87
N PRO A 47 -1.53 -2.59 14.23
CA PRO A 47 -0.66 -2.24 13.11
C PRO A 47 0.85 -2.42 13.38
N ALA A 48 1.29 -2.21 14.62
CA ALA A 48 2.69 -2.43 15.01
C ALA A 48 3.08 -3.92 15.04
N GLU A 49 2.14 -4.81 15.37
CA GLU A 49 2.36 -6.26 15.36
C GLU A 49 2.36 -6.82 13.94
N LEU A 50 1.55 -6.23 13.05
CA LEU A 50 1.51 -6.56 11.62
C LEU A 50 2.87 -6.39 10.91
N CYS A 51 3.76 -5.54 11.42
CA CYS A 51 5.13 -5.43 10.90
C CYS A 51 5.87 -6.77 10.88
N SER A 52 5.54 -7.71 11.78
CA SER A 52 6.16 -9.05 11.81
C SER A 52 5.69 -9.97 10.69
N TYR A 53 4.57 -9.64 10.02
CA TYR A 53 3.93 -10.43 8.97
C TYR A 53 3.95 -9.72 7.60
N GLU A 54 4.75 -8.66 7.45
CA GLU A 54 4.85 -7.87 6.21
C GLU A 54 5.12 -8.75 4.98
N THR A 55 5.98 -9.76 5.11
CA THR A 55 6.34 -10.65 4.00
C THR A 55 5.13 -11.47 3.55
N GLU A 56 4.43 -12.09 4.49
CA GLU A 56 3.26 -12.93 4.22
C GLU A 56 2.10 -12.10 3.64
N ILE A 57 1.94 -10.85 4.10
CA ILE A 57 0.97 -9.90 3.56
C ILE A 57 1.32 -9.53 2.12
N LEU A 58 2.58 -9.18 1.84
CA LEU A 58 3.05 -8.89 0.47
C LEU A 58 2.88 -10.10 -0.46
N GLU A 59 3.17 -11.31 0.01
CA GLU A 59 2.93 -12.53 -0.74
C GLU A 59 1.45 -12.76 -1.03
N GLN A 60 0.55 -12.42 -0.10
CA GLN A 60 -0.88 -12.50 -0.35
C GLN A 60 -1.34 -11.46 -1.37
N ILE A 61 -0.86 -10.22 -1.28
CA ILE A 61 -1.17 -9.15 -2.25
C ILE A 61 -0.77 -9.60 -3.66
N ALA A 62 0.42 -10.19 -3.80
CA ALA A 62 0.90 -10.71 -5.08
C ALA A 62 0.02 -11.85 -5.65
N LYS A 63 -0.66 -12.63 -4.80
CA LYS A 63 -1.59 -13.68 -5.25
C LYS A 63 -2.94 -13.12 -5.72
N GLU A 64 -3.34 -11.96 -5.21
CA GLU A 64 -4.57 -11.28 -5.68
C GLU A 64 -4.40 -10.64 -7.04
N CYS A 65 -3.17 -10.33 -7.48
CA CYS A 65 -2.92 -9.78 -8.81
C CYS A 65 -3.27 -10.81 -9.90
N LEU A 66 -4.24 -10.48 -10.74
CA LEU A 66 -4.69 -11.36 -11.82
C LEU A 66 -3.77 -11.23 -13.05
N PRO A 67 -3.46 -12.33 -13.76
CA PRO A 67 -2.64 -12.27 -14.97
C PRO A 67 -3.18 -11.29 -16.04
N GLU A 68 -4.50 -11.12 -16.12
CA GLU A 68 -5.19 -10.24 -17.05
C GLU A 68 -5.00 -8.74 -16.73
N GLU A 69 -4.72 -8.40 -15.47
CA GLU A 69 -4.44 -7.02 -15.04
C GLU A 69 -3.09 -6.53 -15.58
N GLY A 70 -2.14 -7.46 -15.76
CA GLY A 70 -0.80 -7.19 -16.24
C GLY A 70 -0.13 -6.05 -15.48
N ASP A 71 0.58 -5.18 -16.20
CA ASP A 71 1.30 -4.06 -15.58
C ASP A 71 0.38 -2.96 -15.02
N ARG A 72 -0.88 -2.89 -15.47
CA ARG A 72 -1.84 -1.88 -15.03
C ARG A 72 -2.40 -2.15 -13.64
N GLY A 73 -2.39 -3.40 -13.17
CA GLY A 73 -3.01 -3.76 -11.89
C GLY A 73 -4.48 -3.37 -11.87
N LEU A 74 -4.95 -2.83 -10.74
CA LEU A 74 -6.35 -2.43 -10.56
C LEU A 74 -6.80 -1.29 -11.49
N ALA A 75 -5.87 -0.59 -12.16
CA ALA A 75 -6.23 0.45 -13.12
C ALA A 75 -7.00 -0.09 -14.34
N VAL A 76 -7.03 -1.41 -14.56
CA VAL A 76 -7.89 -2.02 -15.60
C VAL A 76 -9.39 -1.91 -15.29
N TYR A 77 -9.74 -1.72 -14.02
CA TYR A 77 -11.12 -1.59 -13.54
C TYR A 77 -11.55 -0.14 -13.34
N LEU A 78 -10.66 0.81 -13.64
CA LEU A 78 -10.93 2.23 -13.48
C LEU A 78 -11.97 2.67 -14.52
N ASP A 79 -13.11 3.15 -14.04
CA ASP A 79 -14.26 3.54 -14.86
C ASP A 79 -14.52 5.06 -14.85
N ILE A 80 -13.54 5.83 -14.36
CA ILE A 80 -13.54 7.29 -14.33
C ILE A 80 -12.75 7.79 -15.55
N PRO A 81 -13.40 8.28 -16.62
CA PRO A 81 -12.74 8.56 -17.89
C PRO A 81 -11.56 9.53 -17.78
N GLU A 82 -11.67 10.55 -16.93
CA GLU A 82 -10.61 11.55 -16.72
C GLU A 82 -9.34 10.96 -16.09
N LEU A 83 -9.50 9.92 -15.26
CA LEU A 83 -8.39 9.22 -14.62
C LEU A 83 -7.86 8.10 -15.50
N GLU A 84 -8.73 7.40 -16.25
CA GLU A 84 -8.37 6.28 -17.12
C GLU A 84 -7.29 6.66 -18.16
N GLU A 85 -7.38 7.87 -18.73
CA GLU A 85 -6.41 8.39 -19.70
C GLU A 85 -5.06 8.76 -19.07
N LYS A 86 -5.02 9.00 -17.76
CA LYS A 86 -3.85 9.56 -17.05
C LYS A 86 -3.11 8.54 -16.20
N ILE A 87 -3.84 7.62 -15.59
CA ILE A 87 -3.30 6.60 -14.70
C ILE A 87 -2.82 5.44 -15.55
N TYR A 88 -1.55 5.10 -15.41
CA TYR A 88 -0.99 3.91 -16.03
C TYR A 88 -1.31 2.67 -15.19
N SER A 89 -1.03 2.71 -13.89
CA SER A 89 -1.22 1.56 -13.00
C SER A 89 -1.69 1.96 -11.60
N MET A 90 -2.37 1.04 -10.93
CA MET A 90 -2.79 1.13 -9.53
C MET A 90 -2.47 -0.21 -8.86
N LYS A 91 -1.57 -0.20 -7.88
CA LYS A 91 -1.06 -1.42 -7.25
C LYS A 91 -1.11 -1.30 -5.73
N PRO A 92 -1.95 -2.10 -5.05
CA PRO A 92 -1.91 -2.20 -3.60
C PRO A 92 -0.57 -2.81 -3.14
N THR A 93 -0.09 -2.37 -2.00
CA THR A 93 1.09 -2.88 -1.29
C THR A 93 0.97 -2.50 0.19
N VAL A 94 1.98 -2.82 0.99
CA VAL A 94 2.13 -2.34 2.37
C VAL A 94 3.48 -1.69 2.58
N GLU A 95 3.60 -0.88 3.63
CA GLU A 95 4.88 -0.31 4.06
C GLU A 95 4.92 -0.10 5.57
N VAL A 96 6.06 -0.44 6.20
CA VAL A 96 6.34 -0.06 7.58
C VAL A 96 6.74 1.41 7.68
N TRP A 97 5.99 2.19 8.46
CA TRP A 97 6.31 3.57 8.81
C TRP A 97 6.11 3.82 10.30
N GLN A 98 7.14 4.39 10.96
CA GLN A 98 7.15 4.65 12.41
C GLN A 98 6.80 3.45 13.31
N GLY A 99 7.12 2.23 12.85
CA GLY A 99 6.89 1.01 13.62
C GLY A 99 5.47 0.45 13.49
N GLU A 100 4.68 0.95 12.55
CA GLU A 100 3.35 0.44 12.19
C GLU A 100 3.34 0.04 10.72
N LEU A 101 2.59 -1.01 10.37
CA LEU A 101 2.36 -1.40 8.98
C LEU A 101 1.15 -0.64 8.42
N TRP A 102 1.36 0.01 7.28
CA TRP A 102 0.34 0.78 6.57
C TRP A 102 -0.06 0.07 5.27
N GLY A 103 -1.34 0.18 4.93
CA GLY A 103 -1.84 -0.11 3.60
C GLY A 103 -1.39 0.99 2.66
N VAL A 104 -0.91 0.64 1.47
CA VAL A 104 -0.42 1.62 0.49
C VAL A 104 -0.99 1.30 -0.88
N LEU A 105 -1.45 2.33 -1.57
CA LEU A 105 -1.73 2.27 -3.00
C LEU A 105 -0.67 3.06 -3.77
N GLU A 106 0.04 2.39 -4.67
CA GLU A 106 0.95 3.03 -5.62
C GLU A 106 0.24 3.29 -6.94
N VAL A 107 0.20 4.57 -7.34
CA VAL A 107 -0.48 5.05 -8.54
C VAL A 107 0.55 5.66 -9.48
N GLU A 108 0.85 4.95 -10.56
CA GLU A 108 1.68 5.52 -11.63
C GLU A 108 0.79 6.27 -12.63
N SER A 109 1.21 7.47 -12.98
CA SER A 109 0.50 8.35 -13.93
C SER A 109 1.45 8.91 -14.98
N TYR A 110 0.93 9.20 -16.17
CA TYR A 110 1.73 9.75 -17.27
C TYR A 110 2.17 11.19 -17.05
N ASN A 111 1.48 11.91 -16.15
CA ASN A 111 1.80 13.28 -15.74
C ASN A 111 1.36 13.45 -14.28
N GLN A 112 1.88 14.48 -13.61
CA GLN A 112 1.45 14.83 -12.27
C GLN A 112 -0.09 15.06 -12.22
N LEU A 113 -0.74 14.41 -11.28
CA LEU A 113 -2.17 14.59 -11.00
C LEU A 113 -2.39 15.92 -10.26
N SER A 114 -3.48 16.60 -10.62
CA SER A 114 -3.97 17.75 -9.86
C SER A 114 -4.61 17.32 -8.56
N GLU A 115 -4.78 18.24 -7.60
CA GLU A 115 -5.46 17.96 -6.32
C GLU A 115 -6.84 17.33 -6.51
N ARG A 116 -7.63 17.83 -7.47
CA ARG A 116 -8.95 17.27 -7.79
C ARG A 116 -8.87 15.82 -8.27
N GLU A 117 -7.82 15.47 -9.01
CA GLU A 117 -7.62 14.11 -9.51
C GLU A 117 -7.10 13.19 -8.41
N ILE A 118 -6.27 13.69 -7.50
CA ILE A 118 -5.84 12.95 -6.30
C ILE A 118 -7.06 12.60 -5.44
N GLU A 119 -7.97 13.55 -5.20
CA GLU A 119 -9.20 13.26 -4.44
C GLU A 119 -10.09 12.24 -5.16
N ALA A 120 -10.22 12.32 -6.48
CA ALA A 120 -10.97 11.31 -7.25
C ALA A 120 -10.31 9.91 -7.18
N VAL A 121 -8.97 9.84 -7.14
CA VAL A 121 -8.24 8.58 -6.93
C VAL A 121 -8.49 8.03 -5.53
N LYS A 122 -8.51 8.89 -4.51
CA LYS A 122 -8.84 8.47 -3.13
C LYS A 122 -10.27 7.93 -3.05
N GLU A 123 -11.25 8.63 -3.60
CA GLU A 123 -12.65 8.17 -3.61
C GLU A 123 -12.79 6.81 -4.32
N TYR A 124 -12.12 6.63 -5.47
CA TYR A 124 -12.11 5.35 -6.17
C TYR A 124 -11.42 4.25 -5.35
N TRP A 125 -10.28 4.56 -4.74
CA TRP A 125 -9.52 3.60 -3.95
C TRP A 125 -10.25 3.18 -2.68
N GLU A 126 -10.87 4.11 -1.96
CA GLU A 126 -11.72 3.81 -0.80
C GLU A 126 -12.86 2.85 -1.19
N GLY A 127 -13.47 3.04 -2.37
CA GLY A 127 -14.46 2.10 -2.91
C GLY A 127 -13.88 0.70 -3.17
N GLN A 128 -12.65 0.62 -3.71
CA GLN A 128 -11.95 -0.65 -3.88
C GLN A 128 -11.60 -1.32 -2.55
N GLU A 129 -11.16 -0.55 -1.55
CA GLU A 129 -10.86 -1.06 -0.21
C GLU A 129 -12.12 -1.58 0.49
N SER A 130 -13.27 -0.92 0.32
CA SER A 130 -14.51 -1.27 1.03
C SER A 130 -15.33 -2.43 0.44
N ASP A 131 -15.41 -2.56 -0.89
CA ASP A 131 -16.35 -3.49 -1.57
C ASP A 131 -15.71 -4.22 -2.77
N GLY A 132 -14.54 -3.77 -3.20
CA GLY A 132 -13.82 -4.32 -4.36
C GLY A 132 -12.70 -5.26 -3.94
N TRP A 133 -11.49 -4.91 -4.37
CA TRP A 133 -10.28 -5.65 -4.03
C TRP A 133 -10.10 -5.88 -2.52
N GLY A 134 -10.37 -4.88 -1.68
CA GLY A 134 -10.15 -4.96 -0.23
C GLY A 134 -11.08 -5.93 0.48
N GLU A 135 -12.37 -5.95 0.13
CA GLU A 135 -13.31 -6.95 0.67
C GLU A 135 -12.85 -8.38 0.33
N GLY A 136 -12.43 -8.60 -0.92
CA GLY A 136 -11.90 -9.87 -1.35
C GLY A 136 -10.61 -10.25 -0.61
N PHE A 137 -9.71 -9.28 -0.39
CA PHE A 137 -8.45 -9.48 0.32
C PHE A 137 -8.71 -9.89 1.78
N GLU A 138 -9.59 -9.17 2.47
CA GLU A 138 -9.96 -9.43 3.88
C GLU A 138 -10.58 -10.81 4.09
N GLN A 139 -11.31 -11.34 3.11
CA GLN A 139 -11.96 -12.66 3.22
C GLN A 139 -10.99 -13.86 3.08
N ARG A 140 -9.72 -13.63 2.73
CA ARG A 140 -8.76 -14.70 2.45
C ARG A 140 -7.77 -14.87 3.59
N GLU A 141 -7.61 -16.11 4.05
CA GLU A 141 -6.68 -16.39 5.12
C GLU A 141 -5.22 -16.30 4.68
N ILE A 142 -4.42 -15.59 5.47
CA ILE A 142 -2.97 -15.60 5.37
C ILE A 142 -2.44 -16.59 6.40
N LYS A 143 -1.90 -17.72 5.91
CA LYS A 143 -1.40 -18.78 6.78
C LYS A 143 -0.05 -18.40 7.36
N ILE A 144 -0.04 -18.18 8.67
CA ILE A 144 1.16 -17.91 9.46
C ILE A 144 1.44 -19.06 10.44
N SER A 145 2.57 -18.99 11.13
CA SER A 145 2.96 -20.07 12.04
C SER A 145 1.99 -20.19 13.22
N GLU A 146 1.54 -19.04 13.70
CA GLU A 146 0.66 -18.79 14.83
C GLU A 146 -0.79 -19.15 14.53
N GLY A 147 -1.23 -19.16 13.26
CA GLY A 147 -2.64 -19.24 12.94
C GLY A 147 -3.00 -18.81 11.53
N GLU A 148 -4.21 -18.29 11.39
CA GLU A 148 -4.74 -17.67 10.18
C GLU A 148 -4.98 -16.18 10.43
N LEU A 149 -4.26 -15.35 9.70
CA LEU A 149 -4.34 -13.89 9.76
C LEU A 149 -5.26 -13.38 8.65
N TYR A 150 -6.14 -12.45 8.99
CA TYR A 150 -7.01 -11.74 8.06
C TYR A 150 -6.74 -10.24 8.23
N VAL A 151 -6.39 -9.57 7.12
CA VAL A 151 -6.00 -8.16 7.13
C VAL A 151 -7.01 -7.38 6.28
N SER A 152 -7.51 -6.27 6.82
CA SER A 152 -8.37 -5.35 6.09
C SER A 152 -7.66 -4.03 5.82
N PHE A 153 -7.76 -3.58 4.57
CA PHE A 153 -7.33 -2.27 4.13
C PHE A 153 -8.39 -1.19 4.39
N TRP A 154 -9.58 -1.58 4.86
CA TRP A 154 -10.70 -0.69 5.09
C TRP A 154 -11.24 -0.84 6.52
N ASN A 155 -11.84 0.22 7.04
CA ASN A 155 -12.60 0.14 8.28
C ASN A 155 -13.76 1.14 8.24
N SER A 156 -14.93 0.70 8.69
CA SER A 156 -16.14 1.54 8.74
C SER A 156 -16.15 2.58 9.88
N GLY A 157 -15.16 2.54 10.77
CA GLY A 157 -15.02 3.46 11.89
C GLY A 157 -14.36 4.80 11.52
N ASP A 158 -14.41 5.76 12.46
CA ASP A 158 -13.87 7.12 12.29
C ASP A 158 -12.34 7.19 12.16
N GLU A 159 -11.64 6.06 12.35
CA GLU A 159 -10.18 5.96 12.31
C GLU A 159 -9.63 5.72 10.90
N PHE A 160 -10.49 5.34 9.94
CA PHE A 160 -10.07 5.15 8.55
C PHE A 160 -9.91 6.49 7.84
N PHE A 161 -8.79 6.65 7.12
CA PHE A 161 -8.53 7.79 6.26
C PHE A 161 -7.50 7.44 5.19
N LEU A 162 -7.53 8.20 4.08
CA LEU A 162 -6.51 8.17 3.04
C LEU A 162 -5.68 9.43 3.06
N VAL A 163 -4.36 9.27 3.20
CA VAL A 163 -3.40 10.37 3.21
C VAL A 163 -2.33 10.15 2.14
N THR A 164 -1.82 11.23 1.55
CA THR A 164 -0.67 11.13 0.65
C THR A 164 0.60 10.85 1.45
N GLU A 165 1.62 10.27 0.81
CA GLU A 165 2.93 10.12 1.45
C GLU A 165 3.48 11.43 2.01
N GLU A 166 3.37 12.53 1.26
CA GLU A 166 3.78 13.87 1.72
C GLU A 166 3.01 14.32 2.96
N GLY A 167 1.70 14.03 3.02
CA GLY A 167 0.86 14.36 4.18
C GLY A 167 1.20 13.53 5.42
N LEU A 168 1.61 12.26 5.23
CA LEU A 168 1.97 11.36 6.33
C LEU A 168 3.42 11.56 6.83
N LYS A 169 4.35 11.74 5.90
CA LYS A 169 5.80 11.71 6.15
C LYS A 169 6.48 13.08 6.03
N GLY A 170 5.73 14.14 5.78
CA GLY A 170 6.24 15.49 5.49
C GLY A 170 7.40 15.93 6.38
N GLU A 171 8.29 16.75 5.78
CA GLU A 171 9.66 17.12 6.22
C GLU A 171 10.06 16.55 7.58
N GLU A 172 10.83 15.46 7.56
CA GLU A 172 11.49 14.84 8.72
C GLU A 172 11.77 15.89 9.81
N GLN A 173 11.14 15.76 10.98
CA GLN A 173 11.60 16.48 12.16
C GLN A 173 13.06 16.09 12.35
N GLU A 174 13.98 17.02 12.04
CA GLU A 174 15.39 16.86 12.37
C GLU A 174 15.44 16.44 13.86
N PRO A 175 16.15 15.35 14.20
CA PRO A 175 16.30 14.97 15.60
C PRO A 175 16.90 16.17 16.32
N ASP A 176 16.24 16.60 17.40
CA ASP A 176 16.64 17.71 18.24
C ASP A 176 18.05 17.42 18.79
N ILE A 177 19.09 17.81 18.04
CA ILE A 177 20.47 17.74 18.50
C ILE A 177 20.56 18.81 19.58
N GLN A 178 20.27 18.41 20.82
CA GLN A 178 20.66 19.14 22.02
C GLN A 178 22.14 19.45 21.91
N LYS A 179 22.46 20.67 21.46
CA LYS A 179 23.79 21.25 21.57
C LYS A 179 24.07 21.44 23.05
N GLY A 180 24.58 20.39 23.69
CA GLY A 180 25.17 20.44 25.02
C GLY A 180 26.30 21.47 25.00
N GLY A 181 26.02 22.65 25.56
CA GLY A 181 26.99 23.71 25.72
C GLY A 181 28.10 23.26 26.66
N ILE A 182 29.32 23.12 26.14
CA ILE A 182 30.51 23.03 26.98
C ILE A 182 30.84 24.45 27.45
N VAL A 183 30.51 24.75 28.69
CA VAL A 183 31.03 25.94 29.39
C VAL A 183 32.45 25.61 29.86
N PHE A 184 33.46 26.17 29.19
CA PHE A 184 34.81 26.23 29.74
C PHE A 184 34.82 27.27 30.87
N GLY A 185 34.82 26.78 32.11
CA GLY A 185 35.14 27.58 33.29
C GLY A 185 36.63 27.87 33.32
N ALA A 186 36.99 29.14 33.15
CA ALA A 186 38.31 29.65 33.51
C ALA A 186 38.33 29.98 35.01
N LEU A 187 39.20 29.31 35.76
CA LEU A 187 40.08 29.93 36.77
C LEU A 187 41.21 28.98 37.17
#